data_AF-A0A0T1TDQ4-F1
#
_entry.id   AF-A0A0T1TDQ4-F1
#
_cell.length_a   1.000
_cell.length_b   1.000
_cell.length_c   1.000
_cell.angle_alpha   90.00
_cell.angle_beta   90.00
_cell.angle_gamma   90.00
#
_symmetry.space_group_name_H-M   'P 1'
#
loop_
_entity.id
_entity.type
_entity.pdbx_description
1 polymer ?
#
loop_
_entity_poly.entity_id
_entity_poly.type
_entity_poly.pdbx_seq_one_letter_code
_entity_poly.pdbx_strand_id
1 'polypeptide(L)' 'MSNGVRASSLGVRWIKSSHSNAEGNCVEVAALVGGGVAVRNSRDPDGPALVYTPAEVAAFVAGAKDGEFDHLV' A
#
# COMPACT_ATOMS: atom_id res chain seq x y z
N MET A 1 7.35 0.38 14.08
CA MET A 1 6.00 -0.23 13.93
C MET A 1 6.23 -1.63 13.37
N SER A 2 5.57 -2.67 13.88
CA SER A 2 5.69 -4.01 13.29
C SER A 2 4.93 -4.04 11.96
N ASN A 3 5.47 -4.69 10.94
CA ASN A 3 4.66 -5.06 9.77
C ASN A 3 3.62 -6.11 10.16
N GLY A 4 2.47 -6.09 9.49
CA GLY A 4 1.36 -6.99 9.79
C GLY A 4 0.35 -6.46 10.84
N VAL A 5 0.27 -5.14 11.02
CA VAL A 5 -0.77 -4.52 11.86
C VAL A 5 -2.16 -4.71 11.23
N ARG A 6 -3.21 -4.85 12.05
CA ARG A 6 -4.58 -4.94 11.54
C ARG A 6 -4.95 -3.65 10.79
N ALA A 7 -5.31 -3.76 9.52
CA ALA A 7 -5.55 -2.60 8.67
C ALA A 7 -6.69 -1.70 9.20
N SER A 8 -7.76 -2.30 9.74
CA SER A 8 -8.90 -1.56 10.29
C SER A 8 -8.59 -0.81 11.59
N SER A 9 -7.54 -1.18 12.34
CA SER A 9 -7.18 -0.45 13.56
C SER A 9 -6.37 0.82 13.31
N LEU A 10 -5.96 1.08 12.06
CA LEU A 10 -5.12 2.24 11.74
C LEU A 10 -5.89 3.57 11.71
N GLY A 11 -7.22 3.55 11.57
CA GLY A 11 -8.04 4.77 11.57
C GLY A 11 -7.69 5.76 10.45
N VAL A 12 -7.14 5.27 9.34
CA VAL A 12 -6.66 6.08 8.21
C VAL A 12 -7.60 6.03 7.00
N ARG A 13 -7.46 7.03 6.12
CA ARG A 13 -8.16 7.04 4.83
C ARG A 13 -7.37 6.25 3.80
N TRP A 14 -7.95 5.13 3.38
CA TRP A 14 -7.42 4.27 2.33
C TRP A 14 -7.71 4.84 0.94
N ILE A 15 -6.72 4.77 0.05
CA ILE A 15 -6.77 5.23 -1.34
C ILE A 15 -6.59 4.00 -2.22
N LYS A 16 -7.58 3.75 -3.08
CA LYS A 16 -7.53 2.71 -4.11
C LYS A 16 -7.03 3.33 -5.41
N SER A 17 -6.21 2.58 -6.16
CA SER A 17 -5.79 3.01 -7.49
C SER A 17 -6.99 3.19 -8.42
N SER A 18 -6.96 4.20 -9.29
CA SER A 18 -7.94 4.35 -10.37
C SER A 18 -7.88 3.21 -11.39
N HIS A 19 -6.77 2.46 -11.42
CA HIS A 19 -6.61 1.28 -12.28
C HIS A 19 -7.20 0.01 -11.65
N SER A 20 -7.72 0.10 -10.42
CA SER A 20 -8.43 -1.00 -9.77
C SER A 20 -9.91 -0.96 -10.11
N ASN A 21 -10.47 -2.11 -10.46
CA ASN A 21 -11.90 -2.30 -10.71
C ASN A 21 -12.47 -3.33 -9.73
N ALA A 22 -13.77 -3.59 -9.80
CA ALA A 22 -14.43 -4.57 -8.93
C ALA A 22 -13.87 -5.99 -9.10
N GLU A 23 -13.23 -6.27 -10.24
CA GLU A 23 -12.79 -7.60 -10.63
C GLU A 23 -11.30 -7.86 -10.32
N GLY A 24 -10.47 -6.84 -10.05
CA GLY A 24 -9.02 -7.01 -9.86
C GLY A 24 -8.25 -5.82 -9.28
N ASN A 25 -6.93 -6.00 -9.13
CA ASN A 25 -5.96 -5.01 -8.64
C ASN A 25 -6.26 -4.46 -7.24
N CYS A 26 -6.77 -5.30 -6.34
CA CYS A 26 -7.30 -4.94 -5.03
C CYS A 26 -6.21 -4.53 -4.01
N VAL A 27 -5.44 -3.49 -4.31
CA VAL A 27 -4.45 -2.89 -3.43
C VAL A 27 -4.89 -1.48 -3.06
N GLU A 28 -4.78 -1.16 -1.77
CA GLU A 28 -5.05 0.16 -1.22
C GLU A 28 -3.85 0.65 -0.42
N VAL A 29 -3.61 1.96 -0.46
CA VAL A 29 -2.53 2.64 0.28
C VAL A 29 -3.08 3.74 1.18
N ALA A 30 -2.43 4.02 2.29
CA ALA A 30 -2.83 5.10 3.19
C ALA A 30 -1.61 5.77 3.83
N ALA A 31 -1.65 7.10 3.99
CA ALA A 31 -0.70 7.81 4.82
C ALA A 31 -1.03 7.62 6.30
N LEU A 32 -0.04 7.32 7.13
CA LEU A 32 -0.17 7.16 8.57
C LEU A 32 0.14 8.46 9.31
N VAL A 33 -0.54 8.67 10.44
CA VAL A 33 -0.15 9.70 11.41
C VAL A 33 1.24 9.35 11.95
N GLY A 34 2.22 10.24 11.75
CA GLY A 34 3.64 9.99 12.05
C GLY A 34 4.51 9.67 10.82
N GLY A 35 3.94 9.71 9.61
CA GLY A 35 4.70 9.75 8.37
C GLY A 35 4.93 8.41 7.68
N GLY A 36 4.42 7.29 8.20
CA GLY A 36 4.49 6.01 7.48
C GLY A 36 3.48 5.91 6.32
N VAL A 37 3.63 4.89 5.47
CA VAL A 37 2.66 4.52 4.45
C VAL A 37 2.23 3.08 4.68
N ALA A 38 0.94 2.86 4.82
CA ALA A 38 0.36 1.52 4.94
C ALA A 38 -0.14 1.02 3.57
N VAL A 39 0.04 -0.27 3.31
CA VAL A 39 -0.45 -0.98 2.12
C VAL A 39 -1.27 -2.19 2.57
N ARG A 40 -2.45 -2.39 2.00
CA ARG A 40 -3.33 -3.55 2.29
C ARG A 40 -3.99 -4.12 1.04
N ASN A 41 -4.52 -5.33 1.18
CA ASN A 41 -5.44 -5.93 0.20
C ASN A 41 -6.87 -5.42 0.43
N SER A 42 -7.50 -4.82 -0.59
CA SER A 42 -8.88 -4.32 -0.48
C SER A 42 -9.93 -5.42 -0.32
N ARG A 43 -9.62 -6.68 -0.69
CA ARG A 43 -10.50 -7.84 -0.46
C ARG A 43 -10.44 -8.34 0.97
N ASP A 44 -9.45 -7.90 1.75
CA ASP A 44 -9.30 -8.23 3.16
C ASP A 44 -9.06 -6.94 3.97
N PRO A 45 -10.07 -6.06 4.10
CA PRO A 45 -9.92 -4.74 4.68
C PRO A 45 -9.57 -4.77 6.19
N ASP A 46 -9.82 -5.89 6.86
CA ASP A 46 -9.45 -6.17 8.25
C ASP A 46 -8.15 -6.99 8.37
N GLY A 47 -7.58 -7.41 7.24
CA GLY A 47 -6.34 -8.16 7.16
C GLY A 47 -5.11 -7.36 7.58
N PRO A 48 -3.92 -7.98 7.49
CA PRO A 48 -2.67 -7.30 7.80
C PRO A 48 -2.36 -6.20 6.79
N ALA A 49 -1.92 -5.05 7.30
CA ALA A 49 -1.29 -4.00 6.53
C ALA A 49 0.24 -4.06 6.69
N LEU A 50 0.94 -3.83 5.58
CA LEU A 50 2.38 -3.60 5.56
C LEU A 50 2.61 -2.10 5.72
N VAL A 51 3.56 -1.71 6.58
CA VAL A 51 3.87 -0.33 6.91
C VAL A 51 5.31 -0.03 6.49
N TYR A 52 5.45 0.93 5.58
CA TYR A 52 6.73 1.37 5.05
C TYR A 52 7.03 2.80 5.50
N THR A 53 8.32 3.12 5.55
CA THR A 53 8.80 4.49 5.70
C THR A 53 8.58 5.29 4.41
N PRO A 54 8.56 6.62 4.46
CA PRO A 54 8.56 7.46 3.26
C PRO A 54 9.70 7.15 2.29
N ALA A 55 10.89 6.85 2.83
CA ALA A 55 12.07 6.59 2.02
C ALA A 55 11.94 5.29 1.21
N GLU A 56 11.41 4.23 1.84
CA GLU A 56 11.15 2.95 1.15
C GLU A 56 10.11 3.12 0.03
N VAL A 57 9.03 3.86 0.30
CA VAL A 57 8.01 4.14 -0.72
C VAL A 57 8.56 5.01 -1.85
N ALA A 58 9.35 6.04 -1.53
CA ALA A 58 9.97 6.89 -2.53
C ALA A 58 10.91 6.10 -3.45
N ALA A 59 11.74 5.22 -2.87
CA ALA A 59 12.61 4.33 -3.62
C ALA A 59 11.82 3.36 -4.51
N PHE A 60 10.77 2.72 -3.97
CA PHE A 60 9.91 1.81 -4.72
C PHE A 60 9.23 2.51 -5.91
N VAL A 61 8.67 3.70 -5.72
CA VAL A 61 8.02 4.47 -6.78
C VAL A 61 9.02 4.91 -7.85
N ALA A 62 10.25 5.27 -7.47
CA ALA A 62 11.30 5.59 -8.43
C ALA A 62 11.62 4.38 -9.31
N GLY A 63 11.94 3.23 -8.71
CA GLY A 63 12.23 2.00 -9.44
C GLY A 63 11.08 1.54 -10.35
N ALA A 64 9.83 1.65 -9.87
CA ALA A 64 8.66 1.35 -10.68
C ALA A 64 8.49 2.28 -11.89
N LYS A 65 8.85 3.57 -11.76
CA LYS A 65 8.82 4.52 -12.89
C LYS A 65 9.95 4.28 -13.89
N ASP A 66 11.09 3.80 -13.41
CA ASP A 66 12.26 3.45 -14.23
C ASP A 66 12.09 2.08 -14.92
N GLY A 67 10.98 1.37 -14.65
CA GLY A 67 10.66 0.08 -15.26
C GLY A 67 11.41 -1.11 -14.65
N GLU A 68 12.03 -0.95 -13.47
CA GLU A 68 12.83 -2.00 -12.82
C GLU A 68 12.03 -3.29 -12.56
N PHE A 69 10.71 -3.18 -12.44
CA PHE A 69 9.80 -4.27 -12.09
C PHE A 69 8.90 -4.73 -13.24
N ASP A 70 9.08 -4.22 -14.46
CA ASP A 70 8.19 -4.52 -15.61
C ASP A 70 8.19 -6.01 -15.98
N HIS A 71 9.28 -6.73 -15.68
CA HIS A 71 9.38 -8.17 -15.89
C HIS A 71 8.45 -9.02 -15.00
N LEU A 72 7.78 -8.41 -14.01
CA LEU A 72 6.82 -9.08 -13.12
C LEU A 72 5.37 -9.01 -13.62
N VAL A 73 5.07 -8.26 -14.68
CA VAL A 73 3.71 -8.00 -15.18
C VAL A 73 3.49 -8.39 -16.63
#